data_AF-A0A183VGE5-F1
#
_entry.id   AF-A0A183VGE5-F1
#
_cell.length_a   1.000
_cell.length_b   1.000
_cell.length_c   1.000
_cell.angle_alpha   90.00
_cell.angle_beta   90.00
_cell.angle_gamma   90.00
#
_symmetry.space_group_name_H-M   'P 1'
#
loop_
_entity.id
_entity.type
_entity.pdbx_description
1 polymer ?
#
loop_
_entity_poly.entity_id
_entity_poly.type
_entity_poly.pdbx_seq_one_letter_code
_entity_poly.pdbx_strand_id
1 'polypeptide(L)'
;MSDPCAIPGHDHDDDDEEDAMFPLDEFHTPKQLMLHTGTSIKLTSASQLASTVSEDLASLKTAALAEKPYSLESRVLVLQFSVYCPEQYYLPRAIRELPPLNDKEYIEANYGDARVKPYCLPPIRHMKKRIVYWVVEYEPLLDSSDMTFDDWIRIGKDIRKSYHQYDGFVVLHGTDTLAYTACALSFMLENLGKPVIITGAQVTKFLLFVAIQVRMKAREE
;
A
#
# COMPACT_ATOMS: atom_id res chain seq x y z
N MET A 1 48.71 30.62 -14.32
CA MET A 1 49.82 30.76 -15.28
C MET A 1 50.69 29.52 -15.11
N SER A 2 50.88 28.57 -16.02
CA SER A 2 50.40 28.31 -17.38
C SER A 2 50.84 26.86 -17.66
N ASP A 3 49.99 26.01 -18.23
CA ASP A 3 50.45 24.77 -18.88
C ASP A 3 51.01 25.09 -20.27
N PRO A 4 51.98 24.28 -20.77
CA PRO A 4 51.71 23.60 -22.03
C PRO A 4 52.36 22.21 -22.18
N CYS A 5 51.51 21.21 -22.46
CA CYS A 5 51.63 20.16 -23.50
C CYS A 5 52.98 19.44 -23.73
N ALA A 6 53.02 18.12 -23.46
CA ALA A 6 53.62 17.11 -24.35
C ALA A 6 53.23 15.66 -23.95
N ILE A 7 52.76 14.89 -24.94
CA ILE A 7 52.47 13.45 -24.90
C ILE A 7 53.70 12.68 -25.42
N PRO A 8 53.96 11.45 -24.93
CA PRO A 8 54.44 10.38 -25.81
C PRO A 8 53.52 9.16 -25.76
N GLY A 9 53.14 8.68 -26.95
CA GLY A 9 52.37 7.45 -27.13
C GLY A 9 53.26 6.20 -27.25
N HIS A 10 52.67 5.06 -26.91
CA HIS A 10 53.03 3.66 -27.23
C HIS A 10 52.06 2.81 -26.39
N ASP A 11 51.41 1.73 -26.79
CA ASP A 11 51.12 1.05 -28.05
C ASP A 11 49.94 0.11 -27.71
N HIS A 12 49.27 -0.39 -28.74
CA HIS A 12 48.22 -1.41 -28.69
C HIS A 12 48.49 -2.54 -27.69
N ASP A 13 47.45 -2.87 -26.90
CA ASP A 13 47.05 -4.26 -26.69
C ASP A 13 45.52 -4.30 -26.85
N ASP A 14 45.11 -5.06 -27.86
CA ASP A 14 43.74 -5.28 -28.28
C ASP A 14 43.06 -6.27 -27.32
N ASP A 15 41.99 -5.84 -26.67
CA ASP A 15 40.96 -6.74 -26.14
C ASP A 15 39.62 -6.32 -26.79
N ASP A 16 39.29 -7.01 -27.89
CA ASP A 16 37.99 -6.93 -28.56
C ASP A 16 36.88 -7.47 -27.64
N GLU A 17 36.21 -6.61 -26.88
CA GLU A 17 34.85 -6.88 -26.41
C GLU A 17 33.86 -6.45 -27.50
N GLU A 18 33.40 -7.43 -28.28
CA GLU A 18 32.26 -7.28 -29.19
C GLU A 18 31.03 -6.80 -28.42
N ASP A 19 30.75 -5.49 -28.49
CA ASP A 19 29.43 -4.94 -28.20
C ASP A 19 28.44 -5.49 -29.24
N ALA A 20 27.84 -6.64 -28.92
CA ALA A 20 26.71 -7.20 -29.65
C ALA A 20 25.52 -6.24 -29.54
N MET A 21 25.48 -5.29 -30.46
CA MET A 21 24.37 -4.40 -30.75
C MET A 21 23.17 -5.25 -31.21
N PHE A 22 22.37 -5.71 -30.26
CA PHE A 22 21.08 -6.33 -30.54
C PHE A 22 20.22 -5.30 -31.29
N PRO A 23 19.71 -5.62 -32.50
CA PRO A 23 18.79 -4.72 -33.19
C PRO A 23 17.56 -4.53 -32.29
N LEU A 24 17.27 -3.27 -31.93
CA LEU A 24 15.98 -2.93 -31.36
C LEU A 24 14.93 -3.26 -32.42
N ASP A 25 14.15 -4.30 -32.15
CA ASP A 25 13.04 -4.76 -32.98
C ASP A 25 12.02 -3.62 -33.17
N GLU A 26 12.15 -2.87 -34.28
CA GLU A 26 11.25 -1.79 -34.70
C GLU A 26 9.86 -2.30 -35.14
N PHE A 27 9.62 -3.60 -35.09
CA PHE A 27 8.30 -4.17 -35.33
C PHE A 27 7.86 -4.88 -34.05
N HIS A 28 7.09 -4.18 -33.20
CA HIS A 28 6.41 -4.74 -32.03
C HIS A 28 5.60 -6.00 -32.40
N THR A 29 6.27 -7.15 -32.45
CA THR A 29 5.64 -8.44 -32.63
C THR A 29 5.11 -8.86 -31.27
N PRO A 30 3.80 -9.15 -31.13
CA PRO A 30 3.25 -9.51 -29.84
C PRO A 30 3.94 -10.78 -29.32
N LYS A 31 4.67 -10.66 -28.21
CA LYS A 31 5.34 -11.79 -27.57
C LYS A 31 4.28 -12.85 -27.20
N GLN A 32 4.53 -14.08 -27.63
CA GLN A 32 3.66 -15.21 -27.32
C GLN A 32 3.93 -15.71 -25.88
N LEU A 33 2.86 -15.95 -25.13
CA LEU A 33 2.86 -16.42 -23.74
C LEU A 33 2.68 -17.95 -23.70
N MET A 34 3.57 -18.64 -22.98
CA MET A 34 3.42 -20.06 -22.66
C MET A 34 2.63 -20.24 -21.37
N LEU A 35 1.40 -20.71 -21.48
CA LEU A 35 0.56 -21.11 -20.35
C LEU A 35 0.79 -22.58 -20.02
N HIS A 36 1.15 -22.86 -18.77
CA HIS A 36 1.26 -24.21 -18.22
C HIS A 36 0.06 -24.48 -17.32
N THR A 37 -0.80 -25.42 -17.71
CA THR A 37 -1.89 -25.93 -16.87
C THR A 37 -1.61 -27.39 -16.60
N GLY A 38 -0.79 -27.70 -15.58
CA GLY A 38 -0.56 -29.02 -14.94
C GLY A 38 -0.20 -30.25 -15.79
N THR A 39 -0.91 -30.46 -16.91
CA THR A 39 -0.84 -31.56 -17.87
C THR A 39 -0.67 -31.09 -19.32
N SER A 40 -0.69 -29.78 -19.61
CA SER A 40 -0.52 -29.26 -20.98
C SER A 40 0.09 -27.86 -21.02
N ILE A 41 0.80 -27.60 -22.13
CA ILE A 41 1.43 -26.31 -22.44
C ILE A 41 0.70 -25.72 -23.64
N LYS A 42 0.24 -24.47 -23.54
CA LYS A 42 -0.44 -23.75 -24.62
C LYS A 42 0.24 -22.41 -24.89
N LEU A 43 0.52 -22.13 -26.14
CA LEU A 43 1.09 -20.86 -26.59
C LEU A 43 -0.03 -19.91 -27.02
N THR A 44 -0.13 -18.72 -26.44
CA THR A 44 -1.21 -17.74 -26.69
C THR A 44 -0.69 -16.31 -26.69
N SER A 45 -1.35 -15.37 -27.36
CA SER A 45 -1.02 -13.94 -27.18
C SER A 45 -1.75 -13.34 -25.97
N ALA A 46 -1.21 -12.25 -25.41
CA ALA A 46 -1.86 -11.52 -24.32
C ALA A 46 -3.28 -11.05 -24.68
N SER A 47 -3.50 -10.65 -25.94
CA SER A 47 -4.81 -10.19 -26.43
C SER A 47 -5.83 -11.32 -26.51
N GLN A 48 -5.40 -12.51 -26.93
CA GLN A 48 -6.28 -13.70 -26.99
C GLN A 48 -6.60 -14.22 -25.59
N LEU A 49 -5.65 -14.16 -24.66
CA LEU A 49 -5.91 -14.53 -23.27
C LEU A 49 -6.92 -13.58 -22.62
N ALA A 50 -6.76 -12.27 -22.84
CA ALA A 50 -7.68 -11.27 -22.31
C ALA A 50 -9.11 -11.42 -22.85
N SER A 51 -9.28 -11.77 -24.13
CA SER A 51 -10.62 -12.03 -24.70
C SER A 51 -11.25 -13.29 -24.09
N THR A 52 -10.49 -14.39 -23.94
CA THR A 52 -11.00 -15.62 -23.31
C THR A 52 -11.40 -15.42 -21.85
N VAL A 53 -10.60 -14.68 -21.07
CA VAL A 53 -10.94 -14.36 -19.67
C VAL A 53 -12.21 -13.50 -19.60
N SER A 54 -12.41 -12.60 -20.56
CA SER A 54 -13.60 -11.74 -20.63
C SER A 54 -14.86 -12.55 -20.99
N GLU A 55 -14.74 -13.53 -21.87
CA GLU A 55 -15.81 -14.47 -22.24
C GLU A 55 -16.16 -15.42 -21.08
N ASP A 56 -15.15 -15.96 -20.39
CA ASP A 56 -15.35 -16.77 -19.19
C ASP A 56 -16.03 -15.97 -18.07
N LEU A 57 -15.62 -14.72 -17.86
CA LEU A 57 -16.25 -13.81 -16.89
C LEU A 57 -17.70 -13.48 -17.27
N ALA A 58 -18.03 -13.43 -18.56
CA ALA A 58 -19.39 -13.23 -19.04
C ALA A 58 -20.26 -14.48 -18.83
N SER A 59 -19.71 -15.68 -19.00
CA SER A 59 -20.42 -16.93 -18.74
C SER A 59 -20.70 -17.14 -17.24
N LEU A 60 -19.75 -16.77 -16.37
CA LEU A 60 -19.90 -16.80 -14.90
C LEU A 60 -20.98 -15.84 -14.37
N LYS A 61 -21.26 -14.72 -15.07
CA LYS A 61 -22.32 -13.77 -14.70
C LYS A 61 -23.73 -14.33 -14.89
N THR A 62 -23.92 -15.28 -15.79
CA THR A 62 -25.25 -15.87 -16.08
C THR A 62 -25.62 -16.97 -15.07
N ALA A 63 -24.62 -17.61 -14.44
CA ALA A 63 -24.83 -18.67 -13.46
C ALA A 63 -25.08 -18.16 -12.02
N ALA A 64 -24.79 -16.89 -11.73
CA ALA A 64 -24.77 -16.33 -10.38
C ALA A 64 -26.13 -15.73 -9.90
N LEU A 65 -27.26 -16.36 -10.24
CA LEU A 65 -28.61 -15.94 -9.79
C LEU A 65 -29.24 -16.87 -8.74
N ALA A 66 -28.46 -17.76 -8.14
CA ALA A 66 -28.86 -18.49 -6.95
C ALA A 66 -27.71 -18.53 -5.94
N GLU A 67 -28.07 -18.26 -4.67
CA GLU A 67 -27.26 -18.23 -3.44
C GLU A 67 -26.74 -16.85 -2.95
N LYS A 68 -27.05 -16.54 -1.69
CA LYS A 68 -26.71 -15.34 -0.90
C LYS A 68 -25.99 -15.80 0.39
N PRO A 69 -25.25 -14.97 1.16
CA PRO A 69 -24.70 -13.63 0.89
C PRO A 69 -23.28 -13.45 1.48
N TYR A 70 -22.21 -13.54 0.69
CA TYR A 70 -20.92 -12.97 1.08
C TYR A 70 -20.22 -12.44 -0.17
N SER A 71 -20.64 -11.27 -0.61
CA SER A 71 -19.91 -10.49 -1.62
C SER A 71 -20.00 -9.03 -1.24
N LEU A 72 -19.32 -8.69 -0.14
CA LEU A 72 -18.81 -7.33 0.05
C LEU A 72 -17.48 -7.30 -0.68
N GLU A 73 -17.56 -7.18 -2.01
CA GLU A 73 -16.40 -6.89 -2.82
C GLU A 73 -15.82 -5.56 -2.30
N SER A 74 -14.74 -5.68 -1.54
CA SER A 74 -14.17 -4.59 -0.77
C SER A 74 -13.43 -3.65 -1.71
N ARG A 75 -14.08 -2.57 -2.14
CA ARG A 75 -13.51 -1.60 -3.09
C ARG A 75 -13.14 -0.30 -2.38
N VAL A 76 -11.95 -0.24 -1.78
CA VAL A 76 -11.34 1.01 -1.26
C VAL A 76 -11.11 2.02 -2.40
N LEU A 77 -10.75 1.49 -3.57
CA LEU A 77 -10.69 2.23 -4.81
C LEU A 77 -11.92 1.91 -5.66
N VAL A 78 -12.68 2.94 -6.01
CA VAL A 78 -13.78 2.84 -6.94
C VAL A 78 -13.25 3.13 -8.33
N LEU A 79 -13.50 2.23 -9.28
CA LEU A 79 -13.18 2.48 -10.68
C LEU A 79 -14.19 3.51 -11.22
N GLN A 80 -13.77 4.76 -11.35
CA GLN A 80 -14.53 5.82 -11.99
C GLN A 80 -13.83 6.19 -13.29
N PHE A 81 -14.57 6.18 -14.41
CA PHE A 81 -14.03 6.56 -15.73
C PHE A 81 -12.72 5.83 -16.12
N SER A 82 -12.61 4.55 -15.77
CA SER A 82 -11.43 3.70 -16.00
C SER A 82 -10.18 4.03 -15.18
N VAL A 83 -10.30 4.89 -14.16
CA VAL A 83 -9.24 5.21 -13.20
C VAL A 83 -9.69 4.83 -11.79
N TYR A 84 -8.76 4.34 -10.97
CA TYR A 84 -9.04 4.02 -9.57
C TYR A 84 -9.02 5.30 -8.74
N CYS A 85 -10.13 5.60 -8.05
CA CYS A 85 -10.26 6.78 -7.21
C CYS A 85 -10.50 6.40 -5.74
N PRO A 86 -9.94 7.14 -4.77
CA PRO A 86 -10.22 6.94 -3.36
C PRO A 86 -11.69 7.04 -2.99
N GLU A 87 -12.18 6.10 -2.19
CA GLU A 87 -13.44 6.26 -1.47
C GLU A 87 -13.18 6.68 -0.02
N GLN A 88 -13.65 7.88 0.34
CA GLN A 88 -13.56 8.41 1.70
C GLN A 88 -14.37 7.58 2.69
N TYR A 89 -13.88 7.48 3.93
CA TYR A 89 -14.48 6.77 5.07
C TYR A 89 -14.68 5.27 4.86
N TYR A 90 -14.23 4.72 3.73
CA TYR A 90 -14.34 3.29 3.45
C TYR A 90 -13.55 2.48 4.46
N LEU A 91 -12.27 2.82 4.70
CA LEU A 91 -11.39 2.01 5.54
C LEU A 91 -11.84 1.99 7.01
N PRO A 92 -12.13 3.14 7.67
CA PRO A 92 -12.66 3.13 9.02
C PRO A 92 -13.94 2.29 9.14
N ARG A 93 -14.82 2.32 8.13
CA ARG A 93 -16.05 1.52 8.11
C ARG A 93 -15.77 0.04 7.91
N ALA A 94 -14.88 -0.32 7.00
CA ALA A 94 -14.50 -1.70 6.74
C ALA A 94 -13.88 -2.35 7.98
N ILE A 95 -12.95 -1.65 8.65
CA ILE A 95 -12.30 -2.15 9.88
C ILE A 95 -13.34 -2.46 10.97
N ARG A 96 -14.46 -1.72 11.07
CA ARG A 96 -15.49 -2.03 12.07
C ARG A 96 -16.05 -3.43 11.91
N GLU A 97 -16.20 -3.89 10.68
CA GLU A 97 -16.79 -5.18 10.34
C GLU A 97 -15.77 -6.31 10.23
N LEU A 98 -14.46 -6.05 10.44
CA LEU A 98 -13.40 -7.04 10.32
C LEU A 98 -12.99 -7.60 11.70
N PRO A 99 -13.38 -8.84 12.05
CA PRO A 99 -13.07 -9.42 13.36
C PRO A 99 -11.57 -9.47 13.72
N PRO A 100 -10.64 -9.74 12.79
CA PRO A 100 -9.20 -9.72 13.11
C PRO A 100 -8.66 -8.35 13.53
N LEU A 101 -9.36 -7.27 13.16
CA LEU A 101 -8.93 -5.89 13.43
C LEU A 101 -9.83 -5.18 14.44
N ASN A 102 -11.04 -5.70 14.71
CA ASN A 102 -11.98 -5.04 15.60
C ASN A 102 -12.79 -6.02 16.45
N ASP A 103 -12.44 -6.10 17.73
CA ASP A 103 -13.21 -6.75 18.79
C ASP A 103 -14.35 -5.81 19.25
N LYS A 104 -15.53 -6.01 18.65
CA LYS A 104 -16.73 -5.21 18.93
C LYS A 104 -17.22 -5.36 20.38
N GLU A 105 -17.12 -6.56 20.95
CA GLU A 105 -17.59 -6.84 22.31
C GLU A 105 -16.79 -6.06 23.34
N TYR A 106 -15.46 -6.03 23.18
CA TYR A 106 -14.59 -5.25 24.05
C TYR A 106 -14.87 -3.75 23.93
N ILE A 107 -15.08 -3.24 22.71
CA ILE A 107 -15.39 -1.82 22.49
C ILE A 107 -16.71 -1.43 23.13
N GLU A 108 -17.76 -2.23 22.98
CA GLU A 108 -19.07 -1.91 23.57
C GLU A 108 -19.02 -1.93 25.10
N ALA A 109 -18.33 -2.92 25.68
CA ALA A 109 -18.22 -3.04 27.13
C ALA A 109 -17.38 -1.93 27.79
N ASN A 110 -16.37 -1.39 27.11
CA ASN A 110 -15.41 -0.44 27.72
C ASN A 110 -15.52 1.00 27.18
N TYR A 111 -16.14 1.17 26.02
CA TYR A 111 -16.23 2.44 25.28
C TYR A 111 -17.63 2.68 24.71
N GLY A 112 -18.68 2.01 25.21
CA GLY A 112 -20.07 2.17 24.75
C GLY A 112 -20.53 3.63 24.74
N ASP A 113 -20.20 4.37 25.80
CA ASP A 113 -20.57 5.79 25.98
C ASP A 113 -19.60 6.79 25.32
N ALA A 114 -18.52 6.30 24.69
CA ALA A 114 -17.52 7.18 24.10
C ALA A 114 -18.07 7.89 22.86
N ARG A 115 -17.94 9.22 22.80
CA ARG A 115 -18.36 10.03 21.65
C ARG A 115 -17.71 9.58 20.32
N VAL A 116 -16.46 9.15 20.38
CA VAL A 116 -15.74 8.54 19.25
C VAL A 116 -15.22 7.19 19.71
N LYS A 117 -15.85 6.12 19.23
CA LYS A 117 -15.48 4.75 19.60
C LYS A 117 -14.09 4.42 19.03
N PRO A 118 -13.12 3.93 19.82
CA PRO A 118 -11.90 3.37 19.27
C PRO A 118 -12.15 2.03 18.58
N TYR A 119 -11.11 1.50 17.94
CA TYR A 119 -11.01 0.13 17.49
C TYR A 119 -10.15 -0.65 18.48
N CYS A 120 -10.35 -1.97 18.57
CA CYS A 120 -9.51 -2.80 19.42
C CYS A 120 -9.16 -4.10 18.72
N LEU A 121 -7.88 -4.46 18.73
CA LEU A 121 -7.48 -5.79 18.26
C LEU A 121 -7.98 -6.87 19.24
N PRO A 122 -8.35 -8.06 18.74
CA PRO A 122 -8.57 -9.23 19.57
C PRO A 122 -7.37 -9.52 20.50
N PRO A 123 -7.56 -10.25 21.61
CA PRO A 123 -6.48 -10.59 22.52
C PRO A 123 -5.37 -11.38 21.80
N ILE A 124 -4.13 -10.91 21.94
CA ILE A 124 -2.95 -11.55 21.35
C ILE A 124 -2.34 -12.49 22.38
N ARG A 125 -1.97 -13.71 21.95
CA ARG A 125 -1.30 -14.68 22.82
C ARG A 125 -0.04 -14.06 23.41
N HIS A 126 0.18 -14.27 24.70
CA HIS A 126 1.34 -13.76 25.45
C HIS A 126 1.41 -12.23 25.62
N MET A 127 0.37 -11.48 25.21
CA MET A 127 0.27 -10.04 25.48
C MET A 127 -0.80 -9.78 26.54
N LYS A 128 -0.40 -9.19 27.68
CA LYS A 128 -1.33 -8.83 28.76
C LYS A 128 -2.14 -7.55 28.47
N LYS A 129 -1.66 -6.72 27.55
CA LYS A 129 -2.28 -5.43 27.20
C LYS A 129 -3.19 -5.58 25.99
N ARG A 130 -4.23 -4.75 25.91
CA ARG A 130 -5.09 -4.61 24.73
C ARG A 130 -4.54 -3.50 23.84
N ILE A 131 -4.51 -3.75 22.54
CA ILE A 131 -4.16 -2.72 21.55
C ILE A 131 -5.46 -2.03 21.15
N VAL A 132 -5.58 -0.75 21.51
CA VAL A 132 -6.74 0.10 21.24
C VAL A 132 -6.28 1.25 20.36
N TYR A 133 -6.87 1.41 19.20
CA TYR A 133 -6.38 2.37 18.22
C TYR A 133 -7.51 3.25 17.67
N TRP A 134 -7.12 4.43 17.20
CA TRP A 134 -8.00 5.39 16.56
C TRP A 134 -7.53 5.56 15.12
N VAL A 135 -8.49 5.67 14.22
CA VAL A 135 -8.21 5.87 12.80
C VAL A 135 -8.52 7.33 12.48
N VAL A 136 -7.53 8.03 11.94
CA VAL A 136 -7.66 9.39 11.43
C VAL A 136 -7.43 9.31 9.92
N GLU A 137 -8.48 9.61 9.18
CA GLU A 137 -8.45 9.68 7.73
C GLU A 137 -8.14 11.11 7.29
N TYR A 138 -7.21 11.26 6.35
CA TYR A 138 -6.88 12.58 5.82
C TYR A 138 -7.89 13.00 4.76
N GLU A 139 -8.22 14.28 4.78
CA GLU A 139 -9.04 14.92 3.77
C GLU A 139 -8.19 15.98 3.04
N PRO A 140 -8.09 15.95 1.70
CA PRO A 140 -8.52 14.84 0.83
C PRO A 140 -7.64 13.59 0.98
N LEU A 141 -8.15 12.43 0.54
CA LEU A 141 -7.31 11.25 0.31
C LEU A 141 -6.40 11.51 -0.90
N LEU A 142 -5.10 11.28 -0.73
CA LEU A 142 -4.10 11.52 -1.76
C LEU A 142 -3.63 10.22 -2.44
N ASP A 143 -3.13 10.32 -3.67
CA ASP A 143 -2.21 9.34 -4.21
C ASP A 143 -0.81 9.64 -3.66
N SER A 144 -0.01 8.61 -3.38
CA SER A 144 1.36 8.82 -2.92
C SER A 144 2.23 9.55 -3.94
N SER A 145 1.95 9.36 -5.23
CA SER A 145 2.64 10.06 -6.32
C SER A 145 2.37 11.58 -6.32
N ASP A 146 1.24 12.02 -5.74
CA ASP A 146 0.85 13.42 -5.65
C ASP A 146 1.31 14.12 -4.35
N MET A 147 2.01 13.40 -3.47
CA MET A 147 2.46 13.98 -2.20
C MET A 147 3.54 15.04 -2.37
N THR A 148 3.43 16.07 -1.55
CA THR A 148 4.36 17.18 -1.47
C THR A 148 5.01 17.29 -0.09
N PHE A 149 5.99 18.19 0.03
CA PHE A 149 6.60 18.52 1.33
C PHE A 149 5.58 18.98 2.38
N ASP A 150 4.51 19.67 1.97
CA ASP A 150 3.47 20.14 2.89
C ASP A 150 2.70 18.97 3.53
N ASP A 151 2.51 17.87 2.79
CA ASP A 151 1.85 16.67 3.29
C ASP A 151 2.71 15.95 4.33
N TRP A 152 4.03 15.89 4.12
CA TRP A 152 4.96 15.34 5.12
C TRP A 152 4.97 16.19 6.40
N ILE A 153 4.99 17.51 6.25
CA ILE A 153 4.90 18.45 7.38
C ILE A 153 3.58 18.27 8.14
N ARG A 154 2.47 18.06 7.42
CA ARG A 154 1.16 17.77 8.02
C ARG A 154 1.22 16.52 8.88
N ILE A 155 1.75 15.41 8.34
CA ILE A 155 1.92 14.15 9.09
C ILE A 155 2.76 14.35 10.34
N GLY A 156 3.93 15.01 10.21
CA GLY A 156 4.81 15.28 11.35
C GLY A 156 4.14 16.14 12.43
N LYS A 157 3.39 17.18 12.03
CA LYS A 157 2.63 18.04 12.97
C LYS A 157 1.54 17.27 13.71
N ASP A 158 0.83 16.38 13.03
CA ASP A 158 -0.24 15.59 13.62
C ASP A 158 0.30 14.54 14.60
N ILE A 159 1.40 13.86 14.26
CA ILE A 159 2.11 12.98 15.19
C ILE A 159 2.55 13.77 16.43
N ARG A 160 3.17 14.95 16.24
CA ARG A 160 3.62 15.80 17.37
C ARG A 160 2.47 16.21 18.28
N LYS A 161 1.33 16.59 17.72
CA LYS A 161 0.13 16.99 18.48
C LYS A 161 -0.43 15.82 19.32
N SER A 162 -0.38 14.61 18.77
CA SER A 162 -0.86 13.39 19.43
C SER A 162 0.21 12.70 20.27
N TYR A 163 1.47 13.15 20.26
CA TYR A 163 2.62 12.40 20.73
C TYR A 163 2.50 11.88 22.17
N HIS A 164 1.99 12.68 23.09
CA HIS A 164 1.84 12.28 24.51
C HIS A 164 0.61 11.40 24.78
N GLN A 165 -0.35 11.34 23.85
CA GLN A 165 -1.64 10.67 24.05
C GLN A 165 -1.64 9.19 23.61
N TYR A 166 -0.67 8.81 22.79
CA TYR A 166 -0.57 7.49 22.14
C TYR A 166 0.81 6.86 22.39
N ASP A 167 0.90 5.54 22.29
CA ASP A 167 2.15 4.80 22.54
C ASP A 167 2.91 4.51 21.25
N GLY A 168 2.27 4.68 20.09
CA GLY A 168 2.88 4.55 18.78
C GLY A 168 1.96 5.02 17.66
N PHE A 169 2.50 5.07 16.45
CA PHE A 169 1.80 5.56 15.27
C PHE A 169 2.00 4.60 14.11
N VAL A 170 0.95 4.43 13.30
CA VAL A 170 0.98 3.69 12.04
C VAL A 170 0.46 4.62 10.95
N VAL A 171 1.23 4.84 9.90
CA VAL A 171 0.86 5.67 8.76
C VAL A 171 0.65 4.75 7.57
N LEU A 172 -0.61 4.62 7.12
CA LEU A 172 -0.93 3.96 5.86
C LEU A 172 -0.64 4.91 4.71
N HIS A 173 0.15 4.42 3.76
CA HIS A 173 0.77 5.26 2.74
C HIS A 173 0.88 4.50 1.42
N GLY A 174 0.57 5.12 0.28
CA GLY A 174 0.77 4.51 -1.04
C GLY A 174 2.23 4.09 -1.29
N THR A 175 2.48 3.11 -2.15
CA THR A 175 3.81 2.50 -2.28
C THR A 175 4.83 3.36 -3.03
N ASP A 176 4.38 4.29 -3.87
CA ASP A 176 5.24 4.96 -4.86
C ASP A 176 6.26 5.88 -4.20
N THR A 177 5.83 6.60 -3.16
CA THR A 177 6.69 7.54 -2.42
C THR A 177 6.88 7.16 -0.96
N LEU A 178 6.53 5.93 -0.56
CA LEU A 178 6.62 5.45 0.82
C LEU A 178 8.02 5.66 1.43
N ALA A 179 9.07 5.30 0.69
CA ALA A 179 10.45 5.45 1.16
C ALA A 179 10.87 6.92 1.32
N TYR A 180 10.42 7.79 0.41
CA TYR A 180 10.70 9.23 0.48
C TYR A 180 10.03 9.85 1.70
N THR A 181 8.75 9.54 1.94
CA THR A 181 8.02 10.01 3.13
C THR A 181 8.65 9.48 4.42
N ALA A 182 9.08 8.21 4.44
CA ALA A 182 9.76 7.64 5.61
C ALA A 182 11.09 8.35 5.92
N CYS A 183 11.87 8.66 4.89
CA CYS A 183 13.10 9.43 5.03
C CYS A 183 12.83 10.86 5.51
N ALA A 184 11.84 11.55 4.94
CA ALA A 184 11.47 12.89 5.37
C ALA A 184 11.04 12.92 6.86
N LEU A 185 10.20 11.97 7.27
CA LEU A 185 9.73 11.89 8.65
C LEU A 185 10.83 11.50 9.64
N SER A 186 11.84 10.73 9.25
CA SER A 186 12.95 10.38 10.14
C SER A 186 13.79 11.62 10.52
N PHE A 187 13.93 12.58 9.62
CA PHE A 187 14.57 13.87 9.91
C PHE A 187 13.64 14.86 10.63
N MET A 188 12.34 14.86 10.32
CA MET A 188 11.38 15.76 10.98
C MET A 188 11.10 15.38 12.44
N LEU A 189 11.12 14.08 12.76
CA LEU A 189 10.80 13.55 14.09
C LEU A 189 12.06 13.33 14.92
N GLU A 190 12.77 14.41 15.22
CA GLU A 190 13.96 14.36 16.07
C GLU A 190 13.61 13.86 17.48
N ASN A 191 14.52 13.08 18.09
CA ASN A 191 14.39 12.55 19.46
C ASN A 191 13.12 11.68 19.66
N LEU A 192 12.79 10.87 18.64
CA LEU A 192 11.65 9.97 18.68
C LEU A 192 11.86 8.82 19.69
N GLY A 193 11.02 8.76 20.71
CA GLY A 193 10.99 7.73 21.75
C GLY A 193 9.81 6.75 21.64
N LYS A 194 8.99 6.86 20.58
CA LYS A 194 7.82 6.01 20.32
C LYS A 194 7.85 5.51 18.87
N PRO A 195 7.45 4.27 18.59
CA PRO A 195 7.48 3.75 17.22
C PRO A 195 6.52 4.52 16.30
N VAL A 196 7.02 4.88 15.12
CA VAL A 196 6.24 5.39 13.99
C VAL A 196 6.47 4.43 12.82
N ILE A 197 5.46 3.66 12.48
CA ILE A 197 5.51 2.65 11.41
C ILE A 197 4.83 3.20 10.18
N ILE A 198 5.46 3.10 9.02
CA ILE A 198 4.86 3.49 7.74
C ILE A 198 4.67 2.20 6.93
N THR A 199 3.47 1.97 6.42
CA THR A 199 3.17 0.74 5.68
C THR A 199 2.34 1.00 4.44
N GLY A 200 2.66 0.24 3.41
CA GLY A 200 2.05 0.23 2.09
C GLY A 200 1.43 -1.13 1.75
N ALA A 201 0.67 -1.22 0.67
CA ALA A 201 0.33 -2.48 0.02
C ALA A 201 0.13 -2.24 -1.49
N GLN A 202 0.64 -3.18 -2.29
CA GLN A 202 0.58 -3.12 -3.75
C GLN A 202 -0.78 -3.57 -4.31
N VAL A 203 -1.50 -4.41 -3.56
CA VAL A 203 -2.83 -4.85 -3.95
C VAL A 203 -3.84 -3.91 -3.32
N THR A 204 -4.55 -3.18 -4.17
CA THR A 204 -5.59 -2.14 -3.99
C THR A 204 -6.63 -2.32 -2.86
N LYS A 205 -6.60 -3.43 -2.13
CA LYS A 205 -7.57 -3.73 -1.08
C LYS A 205 -7.49 -2.80 0.13
N PHE A 206 -6.45 -1.94 0.29
CA PHE A 206 -6.25 -1.24 1.56
C PHE A 206 -5.65 0.18 1.56
N LEU A 207 -5.22 0.78 0.44
CA LEU A 207 -4.39 1.99 0.57
C LEU A 207 -4.83 3.20 -0.24
N LEU A 208 -5.33 4.16 0.54
CA LEU A 208 -5.04 5.60 0.45
C LEU A 208 -4.76 6.12 1.86
N PHE A 209 -4.24 7.35 1.95
CA PHE A 209 -3.68 7.93 3.17
C PHE A 209 -4.60 7.85 4.38
N VAL A 210 -4.21 6.99 5.32
CA VAL A 210 -4.87 6.89 6.62
C VAL A 210 -3.82 6.84 7.71
N ALA A 211 -3.85 7.80 8.63
CA ALA A 211 -3.05 7.72 9.85
C ALA A 211 -3.82 6.90 10.90
N ILE A 212 -3.29 5.73 11.24
CA ILE A 212 -3.77 4.92 12.36
C ILE A 212 -2.94 5.28 13.59
N GLN A 213 -3.58 5.91 14.57
CA GLN A 213 -2.96 6.27 15.85
C GLN A 213 -3.18 5.13 16.85
N VAL A 214 -2.10 4.54 17.37
CA VAL A 214 -2.17 3.31 18.19
C VAL A 214 -1.87 3.62 19.65
N ARG A 215 -2.78 3.22 20.55
CA ARG A 215 -2.57 3.26 22.00
C ARG A 215 -2.57 1.83 22.55
N MET A 216 -1.65 1.53 23.45
CA MET A 216 -1.64 0.25 24.14
C MET A 216 -2.21 0.45 25.54
N LYS A 217 -3.48 0.09 25.75
CA LYS A 217 -4.09 0.15 27.08
C LYS A 217 -3.79 -1.15 27.83
N ALA A 218 -3.21 -1.05 29.02
CA ALA A 218 -3.11 -2.21 29.90
C ALA A 218 -4.50 -2.68 30.32
N ARG A 219 -4.66 -3.99 30.49
CA ARG A 219 -5.85 -4.55 31.15
C ARG A 219 -5.77 -4.09 32.61
N GLU A 220 -6.74 -3.29 33.06
CA GLU A 220 -6.99 -3.17 34.50
C GLU A 220 -7.61 -4.50 34.93
N GLU A 221 -6.95 -5.15 35.90
CA GLU A 221 -7.38 -6.43 36.50
C GLU A 221 -8.64 -6.25 37.35
#